data_AF-A0A6C0JX47-F1
#
_entry.id   AF-A0A6C0JX47-F1
#
_cell.length_a   1.000
_cell.length_b   1.000
_cell.length_c   1.000
_cell.angle_alpha   90.00
_cell.angle_beta   90.00
_cell.angle_gamma   90.00
#
_symmetry.space_group_name_H-M   'P 1'
#
loop_
_entity.id
_entity.type
_entity.pdbx_description
1 polymer ?
#
loop_
_entity_poly.entity_id
_entity_poly.type
_entity_poly.pdbx_seq_one_letter_code
_entity_poly.pdbx_strand_id
1 'polypeptide(L)'
;MAARRFTVLREETYTMPSRTTEVRKALKKLREIDALKGKPDYTPEELDKLATETYWKNILDPHDTKAKEDEERKAKQYKRHMEKEAKKKAKRLAEELHMRKQTEAQQKREAEERAKNKQRDDEYRRRKAEQEQAEENRRREYEENKKAELERIESENRFKQQYIDEFTKAVSIYKSPDRAFRKLSLKYHPDKNQANIQHAENIQKILGDIRSAYV
;
A
#
# COMPACT_ATOMS: atom_id res chain seq x y z
N MET A 1 6.57 8.73 -64.34
CA MET A 1 6.37 9.95 -65.16
C MET A 1 5.99 11.09 -64.24
N ALA A 2 6.80 12.15 -64.15
CA ALA A 2 6.36 13.52 -63.87
C ALA A 2 7.54 14.50 -64.03
N ALA A 3 7.58 15.13 -65.20
CA ALA A 3 8.16 16.41 -65.60
C ALA A 3 9.43 16.94 -64.88
N ARG A 4 10.56 16.84 -65.59
CA ARG A 4 11.72 17.74 -65.45
C ARG A 4 11.27 19.17 -65.78
N ARG A 5 11.22 20.05 -64.78
CA ARG A 5 11.06 21.50 -65.00
C ARG A 5 12.42 22.16 -65.08
N PHE A 6 12.85 22.48 -66.29
CA PHE A 6 13.89 23.46 -66.57
C PHE A 6 13.50 24.79 -65.92
N THR A 7 14.28 25.26 -64.95
CA THR A 7 14.22 26.66 -64.52
C THR A 7 15.42 27.37 -65.11
N VAL A 8 15.09 28.29 -66.01
CA VAL A 8 15.98 29.17 -66.76
C VAL A 8 16.83 29.96 -65.77
N LEU A 9 18.15 29.78 -65.84
CA LEU A 9 19.14 30.71 -65.29
C LEU A 9 18.93 32.04 -66.01
N ARG A 10 18.16 32.92 -65.36
CA ARG A 10 18.02 34.32 -65.76
C ARG A 10 19.28 35.01 -65.25
N GLU A 11 20.19 35.34 -66.16
CA GLU A 11 21.28 36.28 -65.89
C GLU A 11 20.65 37.58 -65.36
N GLU A 12 20.76 37.78 -64.05
CA GLU A 12 20.59 39.09 -63.44
C GLU A 12 21.76 39.94 -63.91
N THR A 13 21.55 40.66 -65.02
CA THR A 13 22.37 41.79 -65.38
C THR A 13 22.30 42.76 -64.21
N TYR A 14 23.39 42.81 -63.43
CA TYR A 14 23.62 43.75 -62.34
C TYR A 14 23.71 45.15 -62.95
N THR A 15 22.54 45.70 -63.29
CA THR A 15 22.37 47.08 -63.70
C THR A 15 22.52 47.91 -62.43
N MET A 16 23.76 48.35 -62.18
CA MET A 16 24.04 49.32 -61.12
C MET A 16 23.09 50.52 -61.33
N PRO A 17 22.14 50.76 -60.41
CA PRO A 17 21.18 51.82 -60.58
C PRO A 17 21.95 53.13 -60.62
N SER A 18 21.84 53.83 -61.75
CA SER A 18 22.30 55.20 -61.89
C SER A 18 21.88 56.00 -60.65
N ARG A 19 22.85 56.65 -59.99
CA ARG A 19 22.64 57.41 -58.75
C ARG A 19 21.35 58.23 -58.83
N THR A 20 20.34 57.81 -58.08
CA THR A 20 19.06 58.50 -57.99
C THR A 20 19.29 59.97 -57.66
N THR A 21 18.39 60.85 -58.09
CA THR A 21 18.48 62.29 -57.79
C THR A 21 18.64 62.55 -56.29
N GLU A 22 18.07 61.69 -55.46
CA GLU A 22 18.19 61.68 -53.99
C GLU A 22 19.60 61.36 -53.50
N VAL A 23 20.26 60.35 -54.06
CA VAL A 23 21.66 60.01 -53.72
C VAL A 23 22.62 61.16 -54.06
N ARG A 24 22.41 61.84 -55.19
CA ARG A 24 23.19 63.03 -55.55
C ARG A 24 22.94 64.21 -54.61
N LYS A 25 21.69 64.43 -54.20
CA LYS A 25 21.34 65.44 -53.19
C LYS A 25 21.98 65.12 -51.83
N ALA A 26 21.94 63.87 -51.40
CA ALA A 26 22.55 63.42 -50.15
C ALA A 26 24.07 63.64 -50.13
N LEU A 27 24.78 63.27 -51.20
CA LEU A 27 26.22 63.54 -51.31
C LEU A 27 26.54 65.03 -51.27
N LYS A 28 25.74 65.87 -51.93
CA LYS A 28 25.92 67.32 -51.91
C LYS A 28 25.70 67.88 -50.50
N LYS A 29 24.65 67.42 -49.82
CA LYS A 29 24.33 67.83 -48.45
C LYS A 29 25.38 67.38 -47.44
N LEU A 30 25.92 66.17 -47.57
CA LEU A 30 27.03 65.74 -46.72
C LEU A 30 28.30 66.56 -46.94
N ARG A 31 28.62 66.95 -48.18
CA ARG A 31 29.75 67.86 -48.44
C ARG A 31 29.54 69.24 -47.82
N GLU A 32 28.32 69.78 -47.89
CA GLU A 32 27.98 71.03 -47.22
C GLU A 32 28.14 70.90 -45.69
N ILE A 33 27.68 69.79 -45.10
CA ILE A 33 27.81 69.49 -43.67
C ILE A 33 29.29 69.32 -43.26
N ASP A 34 30.09 68.60 -44.04
CA ASP A 34 31.53 68.41 -43.77
C ASP A 34 32.31 69.73 -43.84
N ALA A 35 31.94 70.61 -44.78
CA ALA A 35 32.50 71.96 -44.84
C ALA A 35 32.10 72.82 -43.64
N LEU A 36 30.89 72.62 -43.09
CA LEU A 36 30.44 73.31 -41.88
C LEU A 36 31.20 72.82 -40.65
N LYS A 37 31.46 71.51 -40.50
CA LYS A 37 32.23 70.94 -39.38
C LYS A 37 33.64 71.52 -39.21
N GLY A 38 34.22 72.05 -40.28
CA GLY A 38 35.52 72.71 -40.25
C GLY A 38 35.50 74.13 -39.68
N LYS A 39 34.33 74.70 -39.38
CA LYS A 39 34.20 76.06 -38.82
C LYS A 39 34.18 76.04 -37.28
N PRO A 40 34.77 77.04 -36.61
CA PRO A 40 34.81 77.10 -35.15
C PRO A 40 33.50 77.59 -34.50
N ASP A 41 32.73 78.45 -35.18
CA ASP A 41 31.48 79.03 -34.67
C ASP A 41 30.29 78.65 -35.57
N TYR A 42 29.17 78.23 -34.98
CA TYR A 42 27.98 77.76 -35.69
C TYR A 42 26.76 78.63 -35.38
N THR A 43 26.03 78.98 -36.43
CA THR A 43 24.68 79.56 -36.29
C THR A 43 23.65 78.47 -35.96
N PRO A 44 22.49 78.81 -35.37
CA PRO A 44 21.42 77.85 -35.08
C PRO A 44 20.98 77.06 -36.32
N GLU A 45 20.93 77.69 -37.48
CA GLU A 45 20.59 77.04 -38.75
C GLU A 45 21.67 76.06 -39.24
N GLU A 46 22.94 76.27 -38.89
CA GLU A 46 24.04 75.35 -39.19
C GLU A 46 24.03 74.14 -38.25
N LEU A 47 23.64 74.32 -36.98
CA LEU A 47 23.42 73.21 -36.03
C LEU A 47 22.30 72.28 -36.49
N ASP A 48 21.20 72.82 -37.00
CA ASP A 48 20.12 72.01 -37.58
C ASP A 48 20.60 71.21 -38.80
N LYS A 49 21.43 71.82 -39.67
CA LYS A 49 22.01 71.11 -40.82
C LYS A 49 22.95 69.98 -40.37
N LEU A 50 23.77 70.20 -39.35
CA LEU A 50 24.62 69.16 -38.76
C LEU A 50 23.77 68.01 -38.17
N ALA A 51 22.65 68.31 -37.51
CA ALA A 51 21.75 67.30 -36.97
C ALA A 51 21.14 66.40 -38.07
N THR A 52 20.95 66.92 -39.28
CA THR A 52 20.46 66.13 -40.44
C THR A 52 21.51 65.21 -41.07
N GLU A 53 22.76 65.22 -40.60
CA GLU A 53 23.85 64.39 -41.15
C GLU A 53 23.49 62.91 -41.20
N THR A 54 22.95 62.37 -40.10
CA THR A 54 22.58 60.96 -39.97
C THR A 54 21.52 60.57 -41.01
N TYR A 55 20.58 61.47 -41.30
CA TYR A 55 19.55 61.27 -42.33
C TYR A 55 20.16 61.15 -43.73
N TRP A 56 21.08 62.06 -44.10
CA TRP A 56 21.72 62.02 -45.42
C TRP A 56 22.69 60.83 -45.58
N LYS A 57 23.35 60.40 -44.49
CA LYS A 57 24.15 59.15 -44.47
C LYS A 57 23.28 57.92 -44.70
N ASN A 58 22.11 57.84 -44.06
CA ASN A 58 21.18 56.72 -44.22
C ASN A 58 20.61 56.59 -45.64
N ILE A 59 20.51 57.68 -46.40
CA ILE A 59 20.12 57.65 -47.82
C ILE A 59 21.21 57.03 -48.71
N LEU A 60 22.48 57.19 -48.33
CA LEU A 60 23.62 56.70 -49.11
C LEU A 60 23.96 55.24 -48.83
N ASP A 61 23.81 54.81 -47.58
CA ASP A 61 24.06 53.45 -47.18
C ASP A 61 22.92 52.93 -46.28
N PRO A 62 21.78 52.52 -46.88
CA PRO A 62 20.63 52.03 -46.11
C PRO A 62 20.87 50.64 -45.47
N HIS A 63 22.11 50.14 -45.49
CA HIS A 63 22.45 48.77 -45.15
C HIS A 63 22.55 48.46 -43.64
N ASP A 64 22.71 49.46 -42.78
CA ASP A 64 23.07 49.23 -41.36
C ASP A 64 21.85 49.18 -40.40
N THR A 65 20.69 49.69 -40.81
CA THR A 65 19.46 49.65 -39.99
C THR A 65 18.70 48.34 -40.17
N LYS A 66 18.61 47.81 -41.40
CA LYS A 66 17.90 46.54 -41.68
C LYS A 66 18.63 45.32 -41.09
N ALA A 67 19.96 45.29 -41.16
CA ALA A 67 20.75 44.20 -40.59
C ALA A 67 20.60 44.10 -39.06
N LYS A 68 20.61 45.24 -38.36
CA LYS A 68 20.40 45.29 -36.90
C LYS A 68 18.98 44.90 -36.50
N GLU A 69 17.96 45.35 -37.24
CA GLU A 69 16.57 44.91 -37.00
C GLU A 69 16.38 43.41 -37.23
N ASP A 70 17.01 42.85 -38.26
CA ASP A 70 16.93 41.41 -38.57
C ASP A 70 17.68 40.56 -37.54
N GLU A 71 18.82 41.02 -37.02
CA GLU A 71 19.51 40.38 -35.91
C GLU A 71 18.68 40.44 -34.62
N GLU A 72 18.06 41.57 -34.31
CA GLU A 72 17.19 41.71 -33.14
C GLU A 72 15.96 40.80 -33.26
N ARG A 73 15.37 40.67 -34.46
CA ARG A 73 14.27 39.74 -34.75
C ARG A 73 14.71 38.28 -34.57
N LYS A 74 15.88 37.90 -35.08
CA LYS A 74 16.46 36.55 -34.91
C LYS A 74 16.75 36.24 -33.43
N ALA A 75 17.32 37.20 -32.69
CA ALA A 75 17.57 37.06 -31.26
C ALA A 75 16.27 36.92 -30.45
N LYS A 76 15.23 37.70 -30.77
CA LYS A 76 13.89 37.56 -30.17
C LYS A 76 13.26 36.20 -30.50
N GLN A 77 13.39 35.72 -31.75
CA GLN A 77 12.90 34.39 -32.13
C GLN A 77 13.64 33.27 -31.40
N TYR A 78 14.97 33.36 -31.28
CA TYR A 78 15.78 32.39 -30.55
C TYR A 78 15.41 32.36 -29.06
N LYS A 79 15.25 33.52 -28.40
CA LYS A 79 14.78 33.60 -27.01
C LYS A 79 13.41 32.95 -26.83
N ARG A 80 12.45 33.23 -27.72
CA ARG A 80 11.12 32.59 -27.70
C ARG A 80 11.19 31.08 -27.93
N HIS A 81 12.11 30.61 -28.76
CA HIS A 81 12.33 29.17 -28.97
C HIS A 81 12.86 28.51 -27.70
N MET A 82 13.89 29.08 -27.08
CA MET A 82 14.47 28.58 -25.82
C MET A 82 13.46 28.57 -24.68
N GLU A 83 12.64 29.62 -24.54
CA GLU A 83 11.57 29.68 -23.55
C GLU A 83 10.51 28.58 -23.78
N LYS A 84 10.11 28.36 -25.04
CA LYS A 84 9.19 27.27 -25.41
C LYS A 84 9.79 25.90 -25.07
N GLU A 85 11.07 25.68 -25.33
CA GLU A 85 11.73 24.43 -24.97
C GLU A 85 11.85 24.24 -23.46
N ALA A 86 12.21 25.29 -22.71
CA ALA A 86 12.25 25.26 -21.26
C ALA A 86 10.88 24.92 -20.67
N LYS A 87 9.80 25.54 -21.17
CA LYS A 87 8.42 25.25 -20.76
C LYS A 87 8.01 23.81 -21.08
N LYS A 88 8.40 23.27 -22.25
CA LYS A 88 8.17 21.87 -22.61
C LYS A 88 8.90 20.91 -21.68
N LYS A 89 10.19 21.17 -21.37
CA LYS A 89 10.98 20.36 -20.44
C LYS A 89 10.38 20.39 -19.03
N ALA A 90 10.02 21.57 -18.53
CA ALA A 90 9.36 21.71 -17.24
C ALA A 90 8.04 20.94 -17.16
N LYS A 91 7.21 21.00 -18.23
CA LYS A 91 5.96 20.24 -18.30
C LYS A 91 6.20 18.71 -18.24
N ARG A 92 7.18 18.20 -18.99
CA ARG A 92 7.53 16.77 -18.97
C ARG A 92 8.00 16.32 -17.59
N LEU A 93 8.84 17.11 -16.93
CA LEU A 93 9.35 16.79 -15.60
C LEU A 93 8.23 16.81 -14.54
N ALA A 94 7.28 17.75 -14.64
CA ALA A 94 6.11 17.78 -13.78
C ALA A 94 5.19 16.56 -13.99
N GLU A 95 5.00 16.13 -15.24
CA GLU A 95 4.21 14.95 -15.60
C GLU A 95 4.88 13.66 -15.09
N GLU A 96 6.19 13.53 -15.25
CA GLU A 96 6.97 12.39 -14.73
C GLU A 96 6.90 12.31 -13.20
N LEU A 97 7.06 13.44 -12.50
CA LEU A 97 6.90 13.50 -11.05
C LEU A 97 5.49 13.11 -10.60
N HIS A 98 4.47 13.54 -11.33
CA HIS A 98 3.09 13.19 -11.04
C HIS A 98 2.86 11.68 -11.21
N MET A 99 3.34 11.10 -12.31
CA MET A 99 3.27 9.65 -12.53
C MET A 99 4.00 8.87 -11.44
N ARG A 100 5.20 9.31 -11.05
CA ARG A 100 5.98 8.68 -9.97
C ARG A 100 5.26 8.75 -8.62
N LYS A 101 4.63 9.88 -8.29
CA LYS A 101 3.82 10.00 -7.08
C LYS A 101 2.60 9.07 -7.09
N GLN A 102 1.97 8.90 -8.25
CA GLN A 102 0.83 7.98 -8.38
C GLN A 102 1.25 6.51 -8.21
N THR A 103 2.36 6.09 -8.84
CA THR A 103 2.85 4.71 -8.71
C THR A 103 3.30 4.42 -7.28
N GLU A 104 3.99 5.36 -6.62
CA GLU A 104 4.40 5.22 -5.22
C GLU A 104 3.18 5.13 -4.29
N ALA A 105 2.16 5.95 -4.51
CA ALA A 105 0.91 5.89 -3.74
C ALA A 105 0.17 4.56 -3.94
N GLN A 106 0.16 4.02 -5.17
CA GLN A 106 -0.43 2.71 -5.46
C GLN A 106 0.35 1.58 -4.77
N GLN A 107 1.68 1.57 -4.87
CA GLN A 107 2.53 0.58 -4.20
C GLN A 107 2.36 0.61 -2.69
N LYS A 108 2.24 1.81 -2.10
CA LYS A 108 2.01 1.96 -0.66
C LYS A 108 0.66 1.38 -0.24
N ARG A 109 -0.42 1.64 -1.00
CA ARG A 109 -1.74 1.08 -0.74
C ARG A 109 -1.75 -0.44 -0.86
N GLU A 110 -1.11 -0.98 -1.90
CA GLU A 110 -1.03 -2.43 -2.09
C GLU A 110 -0.21 -3.11 -0.99
N ALA A 111 0.90 -2.50 -0.55
CA ALA A 111 1.69 -3.00 0.57
C ALA A 111 0.90 -2.99 1.88
N GLU A 112 0.13 -1.92 2.14
CA GLU A 112 -0.75 -1.82 3.32
C GLU A 112 -1.86 -2.87 3.29
N GLU A 113 -2.50 -3.08 2.13
CA GLU A 113 -3.54 -4.09 1.96
C GLU A 113 -2.99 -5.51 2.14
N ARG A 114 -1.80 -5.81 1.59
CA ARG A 114 -1.10 -7.09 1.82
C ARG A 114 -0.75 -7.29 3.29
N ALA A 115 -0.27 -6.25 3.97
CA ALA A 115 0.04 -6.33 5.40
C ALA A 115 -1.23 -6.60 6.24
N LYS A 116 -2.33 -5.93 5.91
CA LYS A 116 -3.63 -6.13 6.59
C LYS A 116 -4.21 -7.53 6.33
N ASN A 117 -4.12 -8.02 5.10
CA ASN A 117 -4.56 -9.38 4.78
C ASN A 117 -3.69 -10.42 5.51
N LYS A 118 -2.37 -10.24 5.55
CA LYS A 118 -1.49 -11.12 6.31
C LYS A 118 -1.84 -11.15 7.80
N GLN A 119 -2.13 -9.99 8.41
CA GLN A 119 -2.57 -9.93 9.81
C GLN A 119 -3.88 -10.70 10.03
N ARG A 120 -4.85 -10.58 9.12
CA ARG A 120 -6.12 -11.32 9.20
C ARG A 120 -5.91 -12.82 9.06
N ASP A 121 -5.04 -13.24 8.15
CA ASP A 121 -4.72 -14.65 7.95
C ASP A 121 -4.01 -15.25 9.18
N ASP A 122 -3.07 -14.51 9.76
CA ASP A 122 -2.37 -14.92 10.99
C ASP A 122 -3.33 -14.98 12.19
N GLU A 123 -4.24 -14.00 12.33
CA GLU A 123 -5.29 -14.00 13.35
C GLU A 123 -6.26 -15.18 13.17
N TYR A 124 -6.68 -15.44 11.94
CA TYR A 124 -7.55 -16.59 11.61
C TYR A 124 -6.86 -17.91 11.96
N ARG A 125 -5.59 -18.08 11.60
CA ARG A 125 -4.79 -19.26 11.95
C ARG A 125 -4.66 -19.44 13.46
N ARG A 126 -4.37 -18.36 14.19
CA ARG A 126 -4.27 -18.39 15.65
C ARG A 126 -5.59 -18.80 16.29
N ARG A 127 -6.70 -18.20 15.87
CA ARG A 127 -8.04 -18.51 16.38
C ARG A 127 -8.45 -19.96 16.08
N LYS A 128 -8.11 -20.46 14.90
CA LYS A 128 -8.36 -21.85 14.52
C LYS A 128 -7.56 -22.83 15.38
N ALA A 129 -6.27 -22.56 15.59
CA ALA A 129 -5.43 -23.38 16.47
C ALA A 129 -5.92 -23.37 17.92
N GLU A 130 -6.38 -22.21 18.42
CA GLU A 130 -6.95 -22.09 19.77
C GLU A 130 -8.26 -22.88 19.90
N GLN A 131 -9.11 -22.86 18.88
CA GLN A 131 -10.34 -23.69 18.85
C GLN A 131 -10.01 -25.18 18.84
N GLU A 132 -9.06 -25.62 18.02
CA GLU A 132 -8.63 -27.02 17.96
C GLU A 132 -8.05 -27.49 19.31
N GLN A 133 -7.22 -26.66 19.96
CA GLN A 133 -6.70 -26.95 21.30
C GLN A 133 -7.80 -26.99 22.36
N ALA A 134 -8.76 -26.06 22.31
CA ALA A 134 -9.87 -26.04 23.26
C ALA A 134 -10.78 -27.26 23.10
N GLU A 135 -11.03 -27.69 21.86
CA GLU A 135 -11.79 -28.91 21.57
C GLU A 135 -11.04 -30.16 22.02
N GLU A 136 -9.73 -30.23 21.77
CA GLU A 136 -8.88 -31.33 22.23
C GLU A 136 -8.85 -31.42 23.77
N ASN A 137 -8.71 -30.28 24.47
CA ASN A 137 -8.75 -30.24 25.92
C ASN A 137 -10.12 -30.70 26.46
N ARG A 138 -11.23 -30.22 25.89
CA ARG A 138 -12.57 -30.70 26.25
C ARG A 138 -12.74 -32.20 26.03
N ARG A 139 -12.18 -32.72 24.94
CA ARG A 139 -12.21 -34.15 24.65
C ARG A 139 -11.41 -34.94 25.68
N ARG A 140 -10.21 -34.48 26.04
CA ARG A 140 -9.38 -35.10 27.09
C ARG A 140 -10.06 -35.08 28.44
N GLU A 141 -10.64 -33.95 28.85
CA GLU A 141 -11.42 -33.83 30.08
C GLU A 141 -12.61 -34.79 30.10
N TYR A 142 -13.32 -34.91 28.97
CA TYR A 142 -14.42 -35.86 28.85
C TYR A 142 -13.95 -37.32 28.96
N GLU A 143 -12.86 -37.68 28.28
CA GLU A 143 -12.29 -39.02 28.35
C GLU A 143 -11.76 -39.35 29.77
N GLU A 144 -11.16 -38.39 30.44
CA GLU A 144 -10.68 -38.53 31.82
C GLU A 144 -11.85 -38.68 32.81
N ASN A 145 -12.87 -37.83 32.71
CA ASN A 145 -14.07 -37.94 33.52
C ASN A 145 -14.78 -39.27 33.31
N LYS A 146 -14.91 -39.71 32.06
CA LYS A 146 -15.49 -41.02 31.72
C LYS A 146 -14.67 -42.16 32.32
N LYS A 147 -13.34 -42.07 32.28
CA LYS A 147 -12.46 -43.08 32.89
C LYS A 147 -12.60 -43.10 34.41
N ALA A 148 -12.65 -41.93 35.06
CA ALA A 148 -12.86 -41.82 36.49
C ALA A 148 -14.23 -42.36 36.92
N GLU A 149 -15.27 -42.11 36.13
CA GLU A 149 -16.60 -42.66 36.35
C GLU A 149 -16.61 -44.19 36.24
N LEU A 150 -15.97 -44.75 35.21
CA LEU A 150 -15.82 -46.20 35.06
C LEU A 150 -15.03 -46.81 36.23
N GLU A 151 -13.93 -46.19 36.65
CA GLU A 151 -13.14 -46.66 37.79
C GLU A 151 -13.96 -46.62 39.09
N ARG A 152 -14.77 -45.58 39.28
CA ARG A 152 -15.69 -45.49 40.41
C ARG A 152 -16.72 -46.63 40.37
N ILE A 153 -17.37 -46.86 39.23
CA ILE A 153 -18.33 -47.96 39.07
C ILE A 153 -17.65 -49.32 39.32
N GLU A 154 -16.46 -49.54 38.78
CA GLU A 154 -15.70 -50.77 39.02
C GLU A 154 -15.31 -50.95 40.49
N SER A 155 -14.98 -49.86 41.19
CA SER A 155 -14.67 -49.90 42.62
C SER A 155 -15.92 -50.23 43.44
N GLU A 156 -17.07 -49.64 43.12
CA GLU A 156 -18.36 -49.92 43.76
C GLU A 156 -18.81 -51.36 43.48
N ASN A 157 -18.62 -51.86 42.26
CA ASN A 157 -18.91 -53.25 41.89
C ASN A 157 -17.98 -54.23 42.62
N ARG A 158 -16.67 -53.95 42.69
CA ARG A 158 -15.72 -54.76 43.47
C ARG A 158 -16.10 -54.79 44.94
N PHE A 159 -16.50 -53.65 45.50
CA PHE A 159 -16.99 -53.56 46.87
C PHE A 159 -18.24 -54.42 47.09
N LYS A 160 -19.26 -54.30 46.23
CA LYS A 160 -20.47 -55.13 46.30
C LYS A 160 -20.17 -56.62 46.16
N GLN A 161 -19.28 -57.01 45.23
CA GLN A 161 -18.95 -58.40 44.94
C GLN A 161 -18.40 -59.13 46.18
N GLN A 162 -17.59 -58.46 47.01
CA GLN A 162 -17.08 -59.05 48.26
C GLN A 162 -18.21 -59.55 49.17
N TYR A 163 -19.30 -58.79 49.29
CA TYR A 163 -20.44 -59.16 50.11
C TYR A 163 -21.37 -60.15 49.42
N ILE A 164 -21.45 -60.14 48.09
CA ILE A 164 -22.12 -61.20 47.31
C ILE A 164 -21.45 -62.55 47.59
N ASP A 165 -20.12 -62.60 47.54
CA ASP A 165 -19.36 -63.82 47.79
C ASP A 165 -19.50 -64.28 49.25
N GLU A 166 -19.45 -63.35 50.22
CA GLU A 166 -19.67 -63.65 51.64
C GLU A 166 -21.10 -64.16 51.89
N PHE A 167 -22.10 -63.53 51.28
CA PHE A 167 -23.50 -63.95 51.38
C PHE A 167 -23.71 -65.34 50.79
N THR A 168 -23.14 -65.61 49.61
CA THR A 168 -23.24 -66.91 48.94
C THR A 168 -22.65 -68.03 49.80
N LYS A 169 -21.50 -67.77 50.44
CA LYS A 169 -20.91 -68.69 51.43
C LYS A 169 -21.81 -68.87 52.65
N ALA A 170 -22.43 -67.82 53.16
CA ALA A 170 -23.38 -67.93 54.27
C ALA A 170 -24.62 -68.74 53.88
N VAL A 171 -25.14 -68.58 52.67
CA VAL A 171 -26.28 -69.38 52.16
C VAL A 171 -25.91 -70.85 52.09
N SER A 172 -24.71 -71.21 51.61
CA SER A 172 -24.29 -72.62 51.56
C SER A 172 -24.16 -73.26 52.95
N ILE A 173 -23.70 -72.48 53.94
CA ILE A 173 -23.56 -72.93 55.34
C ILE A 173 -24.94 -73.09 56.01
N TYR A 174 -25.79 -72.06 55.93
CA TYR A 174 -27.07 -72.01 56.66
C TYR A 174 -28.26 -72.62 55.89
N LYS A 175 -28.05 -73.00 54.63
CA LYS A 175 -29.02 -73.62 53.70
C LYS A 175 -30.30 -72.81 53.49
N SER A 176 -30.30 -71.51 53.82
CA SER A 176 -31.45 -70.63 53.70
C SER A 176 -30.99 -69.18 53.51
N PRO A 177 -31.46 -68.49 52.45
CA PRO A 177 -31.16 -67.08 52.20
C PRO A 177 -31.55 -66.16 53.37
N ASP A 178 -32.73 -66.38 53.97
CA ASP A 178 -33.21 -65.58 55.10
C ASP A 178 -32.37 -65.76 56.37
N ARG A 179 -31.89 -66.98 56.63
CA ARG A 179 -31.00 -67.25 57.76
C ARG A 179 -29.63 -66.63 57.55
N ALA A 180 -29.08 -66.73 56.34
CA ALA A 180 -27.83 -66.08 55.97
C ALA A 180 -27.91 -64.57 56.13
N PHE A 181 -28.98 -63.94 55.60
CA PHE A 181 -29.23 -62.52 55.74
C PHE A 181 -29.31 -62.08 57.20
N ARG A 182 -30.13 -62.72 58.04
CA ARG A 182 -30.24 -62.35 59.46
C ARG A 182 -28.90 -62.39 60.19
N LYS A 183 -28.03 -63.37 59.87
CA LYS A 183 -26.70 -63.49 60.48
C LYS A 183 -25.75 -62.38 60.01
N LEU A 184 -25.70 -62.09 58.71
CA LEU A 184 -24.84 -61.05 58.16
C LEU A 184 -25.34 -59.64 58.53
N SER A 185 -26.65 -59.41 58.53
CA SER A 185 -27.22 -58.15 59.01
C SER A 185 -26.92 -57.87 60.47
N LEU A 186 -26.88 -58.90 61.33
CA LEU A 186 -26.48 -58.72 62.73
C LEU A 186 -24.97 -58.40 62.85
N LYS A 187 -24.13 -58.97 61.98
CA LYS A 187 -22.68 -58.72 61.95
C LYS A 187 -22.36 -57.28 61.54
N TYR A 188 -23.04 -56.79 60.50
CA TYR A 188 -22.82 -55.46 59.93
C TYR A 188 -23.88 -54.43 60.37
N HIS A 189 -24.51 -54.61 61.54
CA HIS A 189 -25.51 -53.66 62.03
C HIS A 189 -24.83 -52.33 62.44
N PRO A 190 -25.40 -51.15 62.12
CA PRO A 190 -24.83 -49.86 62.51
C PRO A 190 -24.63 -49.72 64.02
N ASP A 191 -25.59 -50.18 64.83
CA ASP A 191 -25.47 -50.15 66.30
C ASP A 191 -24.25 -50.91 66.86
N LYS A 192 -23.75 -51.91 66.14
CA LYS A 192 -22.54 -52.67 66.51
C LYS A 192 -21.26 -52.09 65.93
N ASN A 193 -21.36 -51.26 64.91
CA ASN A 193 -20.23 -50.68 64.17
C ASN A 193 -20.26 -49.15 64.25
N GLN A 194 -20.36 -48.61 65.46
CA GLN A 194 -20.55 -47.18 65.73
C GLN A 194 -19.40 -46.29 65.22
N ALA A 195 -18.20 -46.86 65.06
CA ALA A 195 -17.05 -46.14 64.50
C ALA A 195 -17.20 -45.85 62.99
N ASN A 196 -17.96 -46.68 62.26
CA ASN A 196 -18.11 -46.61 60.80
C ASN A 196 -19.57 -46.84 60.39
N ILE A 197 -20.49 -46.04 60.94
CA ILE A 197 -21.95 -46.18 60.73
C ILE A 197 -22.32 -46.16 59.24
N GLN A 198 -21.77 -45.21 58.47
CA GLN A 198 -22.04 -45.08 57.03
C GLN A 198 -21.65 -46.34 56.24
N HIS A 199 -20.53 -46.97 56.61
CA HIS A 199 -20.08 -48.21 55.97
C HIS A 199 -21.03 -49.36 56.30
N ALA A 200 -21.43 -49.49 57.57
CA ALA A 200 -22.38 -50.50 58.01
C ALA A 200 -23.75 -50.34 57.32
N GLU A 201 -24.27 -49.12 57.20
CA GLU A 201 -25.51 -48.82 56.48
C GLU A 201 -25.43 -49.19 55.00
N ASN A 202 -24.32 -48.89 54.33
CA ASN A 202 -24.12 -49.27 52.92
C ASN A 202 -24.08 -50.78 52.75
N ILE A 203 -23.45 -51.52 53.66
CA ILE A 203 -23.45 -52.99 53.63
C ILE A 203 -24.88 -53.53 53.84
N GLN A 204 -25.67 -52.97 54.77
CA GLN A 204 -27.06 -53.41 54.97
C GLN A 204 -27.90 -53.25 53.71
N LYS A 205 -27.75 -52.14 52.98
CA LYS A 205 -28.43 -51.93 51.70
C LYS A 205 -28.03 -52.99 50.68
N ILE A 206 -26.72 -53.23 50.52
CA ILE A 206 -26.20 -54.27 49.61
C ILE A 206 -26.74 -55.66 49.97
N LEU A 207 -26.73 -56.03 51.26
CA LEU A 207 -27.27 -57.31 51.72
C LEU A 207 -28.78 -57.43 51.46
N GLY A 208 -29.53 -56.33 51.60
CA GLY A 208 -30.96 -56.27 51.29
C GLY A 208 -31.22 -56.52 49.80
N ASP A 209 -30.47 -55.85 48.93
CA ASP A 209 -30.53 -56.01 47.48
C ASP A 209 -30.20 -57.46 47.08
N ILE A 210 -29.12 -58.03 47.64
CA ILE A 210 -28.74 -59.42 47.38
C ILE A 210 -29.84 -60.38 47.81
N ARG A 211 -30.39 -60.23 49.03
CA ARG A 211 -31.48 -61.09 49.52
C ARG A 211 -32.68 -61.03 48.59
N SER A 212 -33.04 -59.83 48.11
CA SER A 212 -34.19 -59.65 47.21
C SER A 212 -34.02 -60.36 45.87
N ALA A 213 -32.80 -60.61 45.42
CA ALA A 213 -32.52 -61.39 44.21
C ALA A 213 -32.62 -62.91 44.40
N TYR A 214 -32.62 -63.41 45.64
CA TYR A 214 -32.72 -64.84 45.98
C TYR A 214 -34.14 -65.30 46.36
N VAL A 215 -35.05 -64.36 46.60
CA VAL A 215 -36.45 -64.58 46.99
C VAL A 215 -37.33 -64.43 45.75
#